data_AF-A0A0D8L644-F1
#
_entry.id   AF-A0A0D8L644-F1
#
_cell.length_a   1.000
_cell.length_b   1.000
_cell.length_c   1.000
_cell.angle_alpha   90.00
_cell.angle_beta   90.00
_cell.angle_gamma   90.00
#
_symmetry.space_group_name_H-M   'P 1'
#
loop_
_entity.id
_entity.type
_entity.pdbx_description
1 polymer ?
#
loop_
_entity_poly.entity_id
_entity_poly.type
_entity_poly.pdbx_seq_one_letter_code
_entity_poly.pdbx_strand_id
1 'polypeptide(L)'
;MRDHYFDSLIKELGEATTSRYVSQVAIQKWGRTLPEKLLSYWNDEGWSSYNNGLFSLVDPSLYHDAVLEWLDETYLISMDDFYVIASTGFGDFYLFGERYGLICKILSRSGVIEVFSNSIKLTEKLLNSHMESLIQSITKENIDKDSVFDKLINRFGTLDENEIFCFEPMISEVNCSKFLSAKKN
;
A
#
# COMPACT_ATOMS: atom_id res chain seq x y z
N MET A 1 -11.82 16.92 0.10
CA MET A 1 -11.31 17.59 1.30
C MET A 1 -10.83 16.53 2.28
N ARG A 2 -9.62 16.71 2.84
CA ARG A 2 -9.10 15.84 3.91
C ARG A 2 -10.06 15.79 5.10
N ASP A 3 -10.11 14.63 5.74
CA ASP A 3 -10.79 14.42 7.01
C ASP A 3 -9.75 14.18 8.12
N HIS A 4 -10.23 14.01 9.35
CA HIS A 4 -9.36 13.79 10.51
C HIS A 4 -8.51 12.50 10.43
N TYR A 5 -8.92 11.50 9.65
CA TYR A 5 -8.14 10.27 9.46
C TYR A 5 -6.96 10.54 8.53
N PHE A 6 -7.20 11.24 7.42
CA PHE A 6 -6.14 11.65 6.51
C PHE A 6 -5.22 12.70 7.15
N ASP A 7 -5.76 13.62 7.94
CA ASP A 7 -4.94 14.57 8.71
C ASP A 7 -4.00 13.87 9.69
N SER A 8 -4.41 12.71 10.23
CA SER A 8 -3.54 11.87 11.06
C SER A 8 -2.40 11.27 10.25
N LEU A 9 -2.65 10.80 9.02
CA LEU A 9 -1.61 10.34 8.10
C LEU A 9 -0.59 11.47 7.82
N ILE A 10 -1.06 12.68 7.52
CA ILE A 10 -0.20 13.83 7.26
C ILE A 10 0.61 14.23 8.49
N LYS A 11 0.02 14.13 9.69
CA LYS A 11 0.76 14.37 10.93
C LYS A 11 1.89 13.35 11.15
N GLU A 12 1.66 12.09 10.78
CA GLU A 12 2.63 11.00 10.96
C GLU A 12 3.73 10.99 9.88
N LEU A 13 3.37 11.26 8.62
CA LEU A 13 4.26 11.08 7.46
C LEU A 13 4.66 12.40 6.77
N GLY A 14 4.03 13.51 7.13
CA GLY A 14 4.18 14.78 6.43
C GLY A 14 3.33 14.87 5.16
N GLU A 15 3.46 16.01 4.47
CA GLU A 15 2.81 16.25 3.18
C GLU A 15 3.36 15.32 2.08
N ALA A 16 2.57 15.16 1.01
CA ALA A 16 2.99 14.40 -0.15
C ALA A 16 4.33 14.95 -0.70
N THR A 17 5.33 14.08 -0.78
CA THR A 17 6.64 14.37 -1.38
C THR A 17 6.52 14.43 -2.91
N THR A 18 5.70 13.54 -3.47
CA THR A 18 5.33 13.53 -4.89
C THR A 18 3.84 13.26 -5.03
N SER A 19 3.23 13.75 -6.10
CA SER A 19 1.82 13.50 -6.40
C SER A 19 1.59 13.50 -7.91
N ARG A 20 0.82 12.53 -8.38
CA ARG A 20 0.33 12.44 -9.75
C ARG A 20 -1.17 12.56 -9.77
N TYR A 21 -1.67 13.52 -10.56
CA TYR A 21 -3.10 13.74 -10.73
C TYR A 21 -3.82 12.48 -11.22
N VAL A 22 -4.92 12.11 -10.55
CA VAL A 22 -5.80 11.03 -10.99
C VAL A 22 -6.86 11.60 -11.93
N SER A 23 -6.82 11.17 -13.19
CA SER A 23 -7.80 11.63 -14.19
C SER A 23 -9.23 11.24 -13.81
N GLN A 24 -10.21 12.05 -14.22
CA GLN A 24 -11.63 11.70 -14.07
C GLN A 24 -12.00 10.37 -14.72
N VAL A 25 -11.32 9.99 -15.81
CA VAL A 25 -11.49 8.67 -16.44
C VAL A 25 -11.05 7.55 -15.51
N ALA A 26 -9.92 7.72 -14.81
CA ALA A 26 -9.44 6.76 -13.81
C ALA A 26 -10.36 6.70 -12.58
N ILE A 27 -10.82 7.85 -12.06
CA ILE A 27 -11.81 7.90 -10.96
C ILE A 27 -13.09 7.17 -11.34
N GLN A 28 -13.63 7.40 -12.55
CA GLN A 28 -14.84 6.72 -13.03
C GLN A 28 -14.63 5.22 -13.26
N LYS A 29 -13.46 4.81 -13.74
CA LYS A 29 -13.09 3.40 -13.87
C LYS A 29 -13.12 2.72 -12.51
N TRP A 30 -12.43 3.29 -11.53
CA TRP A 30 -12.27 2.69 -10.22
C TRP A 30 -13.51 2.84 -9.32
N GLY A 31 -14.36 3.84 -9.55
CA GLY A 31 -15.61 4.03 -8.79
C GLY A 31 -16.70 3.01 -9.02
N ARG A 32 -16.45 2.01 -9.87
CA ARG A 32 -17.32 0.83 -10.00
C ARG A 32 -16.90 -0.32 -9.07
N THR A 33 -15.72 -0.22 -8.48
CA THR A 33 -15.02 -1.33 -7.81
C THR A 33 -14.51 -0.95 -6.42
N LEU A 34 -14.00 0.27 -6.26
CA LEU A 34 -13.39 0.75 -5.03
C LEU A 34 -14.32 1.69 -4.25
N PRO A 35 -14.18 1.78 -2.92
CA PRO A 35 -15.02 2.63 -2.09
C PRO A 35 -14.88 4.11 -2.45
N GLU A 36 -15.98 4.86 -2.39
CA GLU A 36 -16.03 6.30 -2.67
C GLU A 36 -15.01 7.08 -1.82
N LYS A 37 -14.76 6.63 -0.59
CA LYS A 37 -13.79 7.28 0.29
C LYS A 37 -12.38 7.26 -0.28
N LEU A 38 -11.93 6.12 -0.79
CA LEU A 38 -10.60 6.02 -1.40
C LEU A 38 -10.48 6.93 -2.63
N LEU A 39 -11.53 6.96 -3.46
CA LEU A 39 -11.58 7.83 -4.64
C LEU A 39 -11.57 9.31 -4.25
N SER A 40 -12.20 9.67 -3.13
CA SER A 40 -12.17 11.04 -2.62
C SER A 40 -10.75 11.46 -2.26
N TYR A 41 -9.99 10.59 -1.59
CA TYR A 41 -8.58 10.83 -1.30
C TYR A 41 -7.76 10.94 -2.59
N TRP A 42 -7.94 10.05 -3.56
CA TRP A 42 -7.25 10.14 -4.86
C TRP A 42 -7.58 11.41 -5.65
N ASN A 43 -8.82 11.89 -5.57
CA ASN A 43 -9.22 13.12 -6.26
C ASN A 43 -8.55 14.36 -5.64
N ASP A 44 -8.32 14.36 -4.33
CA ASP A 44 -7.70 15.47 -3.62
C ASP A 44 -6.16 15.42 -3.65
N GLU A 45 -5.60 14.23 -3.41
CA GLU A 45 -4.18 14.03 -3.15
C GLU A 45 -3.42 13.49 -4.36
N GLY A 46 -4.14 12.92 -5.34
CA GLY A 46 -3.53 12.17 -6.42
C GLY A 46 -3.15 10.74 -6.03
N TRP A 47 -2.47 10.07 -6.95
CA TRP A 47 -1.59 8.95 -6.60
C TRP A 47 -0.28 9.56 -6.09
N SER A 48 -0.12 9.55 -4.78
CA SER A 48 0.86 10.36 -4.05
C SER A 48 1.77 9.50 -3.20
N SER A 49 3.00 10.00 -3.00
CA SER A 49 4.00 9.38 -2.13
C SER A 49 4.32 10.29 -0.96
N TYR A 50 4.45 9.71 0.23
CA TYR A 50 4.64 10.38 1.50
C TYR A 50 5.95 9.94 2.15
N ASN A 51 6.54 10.84 2.96
CA ASN A 51 7.79 10.61 3.67
C ASN A 51 8.89 9.99 2.78
N ASN A 52 9.19 10.63 1.64
CA ASN A 52 10.25 10.23 0.70
C ASN A 52 10.10 8.81 0.10
N GLY A 53 8.87 8.31 -0.05
CA GLY A 53 8.63 6.98 -0.59
C GLY A 53 8.27 5.92 0.45
N LEU A 54 8.17 6.27 1.74
CA LEU A 54 7.84 5.27 2.77
C LEU A 54 6.46 4.66 2.55
N PHE A 55 5.50 5.47 2.12
CA PHE A 55 4.11 5.08 1.87
C PHE A 55 3.60 5.80 0.63
N SER A 56 2.86 5.10 -0.22
CA SER A 56 2.26 5.68 -1.43
C SER A 56 0.84 5.20 -1.66
N LEU A 57 -0.04 6.10 -2.08
CA LEU A 57 -1.30 5.78 -2.73
C LEU A 57 -1.03 5.54 -4.21
N VAL A 58 -1.51 4.42 -4.76
CA VAL A 58 -1.06 3.96 -6.07
C VAL A 58 -2.20 3.68 -7.04
N ASP A 59 -1.88 3.65 -8.34
CA ASP A 59 -2.77 3.16 -9.39
C ASP A 59 -2.79 1.62 -9.36
N PRO A 60 -3.91 0.97 -9.01
CA PRO A 60 -3.94 -0.48 -8.92
C PRO A 60 -3.67 -1.19 -10.25
N SER A 61 -3.81 -0.50 -11.39
CA SER A 61 -3.56 -1.10 -12.71
C SER A 61 -2.09 -1.45 -12.96
N LEU A 62 -1.16 -0.89 -12.17
CA LEU A 62 0.27 -1.17 -12.28
C LEU A 62 0.70 -2.45 -11.55
N TYR A 63 -0.17 -3.05 -10.73
CA TYR A 63 0.20 -4.11 -9.80
C TYR A 63 -0.54 -5.44 -10.04
N HIS A 64 -1.28 -5.57 -11.14
CA HIS A 64 -2.07 -6.78 -11.39
C HIS A 64 -1.23 -8.05 -11.34
N ASP A 65 -0.11 -8.09 -12.06
CA ASP A 65 0.76 -9.26 -12.13
C ASP A 65 1.39 -9.58 -10.76
N ALA A 66 1.79 -8.54 -10.01
CA ALA A 66 2.36 -8.71 -8.67
C ALA A 66 1.33 -9.29 -7.68
N VAL A 67 0.07 -8.85 -7.75
CA VAL A 67 -1.00 -9.43 -6.92
C VAL A 67 -1.23 -10.89 -7.28
N LEU A 68 -1.28 -11.22 -8.57
CA LEU A 68 -1.44 -12.61 -9.01
C LEU A 68 -0.30 -13.49 -8.49
N GLU A 69 0.95 -13.06 -8.61
CA GLU A 69 2.11 -13.81 -8.12
C GLU A 69 2.07 -14.05 -6.61
N TRP A 70 1.70 -13.04 -5.82
CA TRP A 70 1.61 -13.17 -4.36
C TRP A 70 0.45 -14.03 -3.89
N LEU A 71 -0.69 -13.98 -4.59
CA LEU A 71 -1.89 -14.70 -4.20
C LEU A 71 -1.97 -16.09 -4.83
N ASP A 72 -1.11 -16.40 -5.80
CA ASP A 72 -1.06 -17.73 -6.40
C ASP A 72 -0.86 -18.80 -5.31
N GLU A 73 -1.49 -19.95 -5.51
CA GLU A 73 -1.54 -21.05 -4.55
C GLU A 73 -2.19 -20.73 -3.17
N THR A 74 -2.70 -19.52 -2.94
CA THR A 74 -3.47 -19.18 -1.73
C THR A 74 -4.98 -19.35 -1.97
N TYR A 75 -5.77 -19.50 -0.90
CA TYR A 75 -7.23 -19.51 -1.04
C TYR A 75 -7.79 -18.15 -1.50
N LEU A 76 -7.03 -17.06 -1.31
CA LEU A 76 -7.45 -15.70 -1.59
C LEU A 76 -7.66 -15.47 -3.09
N ILE A 77 -6.84 -16.07 -3.96
CA ILE A 77 -6.97 -15.94 -5.43
C ILE A 77 -8.35 -16.32 -5.95
N SER A 78 -9.03 -17.25 -5.26
CA SER A 78 -10.38 -17.72 -5.60
C SER A 78 -11.49 -17.02 -4.83
N MET A 79 -11.12 -16.28 -3.78
CA MET A 79 -12.06 -15.67 -2.85
C MET A 79 -12.53 -14.31 -3.34
N ASP A 80 -11.63 -13.46 -3.83
CA ASP A 80 -11.96 -12.10 -4.25
C ASP A 80 -11.04 -11.61 -5.38
N ASP A 81 -11.46 -10.54 -6.06
CA ASP A 81 -10.63 -9.80 -6.99
C ASP A 81 -9.93 -8.67 -6.21
N PHE A 82 -8.61 -8.80 -6.03
CA PHE A 82 -7.81 -7.91 -5.18
C PHE A 82 -7.06 -6.84 -5.98
N TYR A 83 -7.06 -5.62 -5.44
CA TYR A 83 -6.42 -4.46 -6.04
C TYR A 83 -5.48 -3.77 -5.05
N VAL A 84 -4.23 -3.50 -5.44
CA VAL A 84 -3.29 -2.72 -4.62
C VAL A 84 -3.73 -1.26 -4.62
N ILE A 85 -4.10 -0.76 -3.45
CA ILE A 85 -4.56 0.63 -3.26
C ILE A 85 -3.47 1.51 -2.63
N ALA A 86 -2.50 0.89 -1.96
CA ALA A 86 -1.32 1.55 -1.43
C ALA A 86 -0.14 0.59 -1.35
N SER A 87 1.08 1.13 -1.39
CA SER A 87 2.33 0.40 -1.25
C SER A 87 3.29 1.09 -0.28
N THR A 88 4.29 0.37 0.21
CA THR A 88 5.38 0.94 1.02
C THR A 88 6.69 0.93 0.25
N GLY A 89 7.63 1.78 0.69
CA GLY A 89 9.00 1.78 0.18
C GLY A 89 9.79 0.50 0.49
N PHE A 90 9.18 -0.50 1.13
CA PHE A 90 9.73 -1.84 1.35
C PHE A 90 9.03 -2.92 0.49
N GLY A 91 8.12 -2.52 -0.39
CA GLY A 91 7.36 -3.44 -1.24
C GLY A 91 6.19 -4.13 -0.52
N ASP A 92 5.77 -3.67 0.65
CA ASP A 92 4.52 -4.16 1.25
C ASP A 92 3.33 -3.59 0.47
N PHE A 93 2.28 -4.38 0.26
CA PHE A 93 1.07 -3.95 -0.45
C PHE A 93 -0.14 -3.97 0.47
N TYR A 94 -0.99 -2.95 0.34
CA TYR A 94 -2.31 -2.90 0.93
C TYR A 94 -3.34 -3.13 -0.17
N LEU A 95 -4.17 -4.16 0.00
CA LEU A 95 -5.10 -4.64 -1.02
C LEU A 95 -6.54 -4.45 -0.56
N PHE A 96 -7.39 -4.16 -1.54
CA PHE A 96 -8.84 -4.14 -1.40
C PHE A 96 -9.45 -5.25 -2.27
N GLY A 97 -10.29 -6.10 -1.67
CA GLY A 97 -11.10 -7.10 -2.38
C GLY A 97 -12.46 -6.52 -2.81
N GLU A 98 -12.80 -6.64 -4.09
CA GLU A 98 -13.98 -6.03 -4.70
C GLU A 98 -15.32 -6.64 -4.25
N ARG A 99 -15.41 -7.96 -4.20
CA ARG A 99 -16.66 -8.71 -3.95
C ARG A 99 -17.06 -8.73 -2.49
N TYR A 100 -16.07 -8.71 -1.60
CA TYR A 100 -16.27 -8.85 -0.17
C TYR A 100 -15.64 -7.71 0.63
N GLY A 101 -15.08 -6.67 0.02
CA GLY A 101 -14.52 -5.52 0.74
C GLY A 101 -13.38 -5.91 1.69
N LEU A 102 -12.64 -6.96 1.34
CA LEU A 102 -11.56 -7.50 2.16
C LEU A 102 -10.39 -6.53 2.18
N ILE A 103 -9.84 -6.24 3.35
CA ILE A 103 -8.56 -5.53 3.47
C ILE A 103 -7.49 -6.57 3.74
N CYS A 104 -6.52 -6.68 2.84
CA CYS A 104 -5.37 -7.54 3.01
C CYS A 104 -4.08 -6.71 3.00
N LYS A 105 -3.04 -7.22 3.65
CA LYS A 105 -1.69 -6.67 3.58
C LYS A 105 -0.71 -7.77 3.24
N ILE A 106 0.06 -7.56 2.17
CA ILE A 106 1.22 -8.37 1.84
C ILE A 106 2.42 -7.73 2.52
N LEU A 107 3.08 -8.49 3.39
CA LEU A 107 4.33 -8.12 4.06
C LEU A 107 5.50 -8.75 3.30
N SER A 108 6.06 -8.01 2.35
CA SER A 108 7.08 -8.52 1.41
C SER A 108 8.32 -9.02 2.15
N ARG A 109 8.77 -8.27 3.17
CA ARG A 109 9.94 -8.63 3.97
C ARG A 109 9.81 -9.95 4.74
N SER A 110 8.59 -10.35 5.09
CA SER A 110 8.35 -11.57 5.87
C SER A 110 7.66 -12.68 5.08
N GLY A 111 7.22 -12.41 3.85
CA GLY A 111 6.45 -13.38 3.04
C GLY A 111 5.08 -13.73 3.64
N VAL A 112 4.45 -12.80 4.35
CA VAL A 112 3.18 -13.04 5.07
C VAL A 112 2.06 -12.23 4.44
N ILE A 113 0.87 -12.84 4.33
CA ILE A 113 -0.36 -12.15 3.97
C ILE A 113 -1.26 -12.07 5.21
N GLU A 114 -1.61 -10.85 5.61
CA GLU A 114 -2.54 -10.56 6.71
C GLU A 114 -3.90 -10.17 6.15
N VAL A 115 -4.98 -10.79 6.66
CA VAL A 115 -6.37 -10.50 6.26
C VAL A 115 -7.09 -9.86 7.44
N PHE A 116 -7.59 -8.63 7.28
CA PHE A 116 -8.10 -7.81 8.38
C PHE A 116 -9.62 -7.79 8.51
N SER A 117 -10.38 -8.15 7.46
CA SER A 117 -11.84 -8.14 7.48
C SER A 117 -12.44 -9.44 6.94
N ASN A 118 -13.64 -9.79 7.40
CA ASN A 118 -14.50 -10.85 6.86
C ASN A 118 -15.82 -10.20 6.40
N SER A 119 -15.85 -9.45 5.29
CA SER A 119 -17.08 -8.70 4.97
C SER A 119 -18.07 -9.48 4.11
N ILE A 120 -19.24 -9.78 4.69
CA ILE A 120 -20.37 -10.50 4.06
C ILE A 120 -21.63 -9.58 3.94
N LYS A 121 -21.48 -8.26 4.13
CA LYS A 121 -22.50 -7.27 3.75
C LYS A 121 -21.89 -5.89 3.44
N LEU A 122 -21.74 -5.58 2.15
CA LEU A 122 -21.09 -4.37 1.67
C LEU A 122 -22.08 -3.21 1.60
N THR A 123 -22.07 -2.35 2.61
CA THR A 123 -22.64 -1.01 2.47
C THR A 123 -21.51 -0.03 2.23
N GLU A 124 -21.75 0.99 1.42
CA GLU A 124 -20.76 2.03 1.14
C GLU A 124 -20.22 2.67 2.42
N LYS A 125 -21.08 2.87 3.41
CA LYS A 125 -20.68 3.34 4.74
C LYS A 125 -19.64 2.45 5.42
N LEU A 126 -19.80 1.12 5.35
CA LEU A 126 -18.86 0.18 5.96
C LEU A 126 -17.53 0.17 5.19
N LEU A 127 -17.60 0.18 3.85
CA LEU A 127 -16.42 0.25 2.99
C LEU A 127 -15.61 1.52 3.25
N ASN A 128 -16.29 2.66 3.35
CA ASN A 128 -15.67 3.94 3.69
C ASN A 128 -15.03 3.91 5.09
N SER A 129 -15.69 3.29 6.07
CA SER A 129 -15.11 3.10 7.41
C SER A 129 -13.86 2.21 7.38
N HIS A 130 -13.81 1.18 6.52
CA HIS A 130 -12.61 0.36 6.34
C HIS A 130 -11.46 1.19 5.76
N MET A 131 -11.73 2.04 4.77
CA MET A 131 -10.73 2.95 4.19
C MET A 131 -10.20 3.95 5.21
N GLU A 132 -11.10 4.57 5.98
CA GLU A 132 -10.74 5.49 7.06
C GLU A 132 -9.86 4.80 8.11
N SER A 133 -10.23 3.60 8.55
CA SER A 133 -9.45 2.81 9.51
C SER A 133 -8.10 2.38 8.93
N LEU A 134 -8.04 2.04 7.64
CA LEU A 134 -6.79 1.71 6.96
C LEU A 134 -5.85 2.91 6.98
N ILE A 135 -6.31 4.08 6.51
CA ILE A 135 -5.51 5.32 6.49
C ILE A 135 -5.03 5.69 7.89
N GLN A 136 -5.90 5.59 8.90
CA GLN A 136 -5.53 5.86 10.29
C GLN A 136 -4.46 4.89 10.83
N SER A 137 -4.43 3.65 10.36
CA SER A 137 -3.46 2.64 10.80
C SER A 137 -2.05 2.86 10.23
N ILE A 138 -1.92 3.69 9.21
CA ILE A 138 -0.64 3.98 8.56
C ILE A 138 0.16 4.93 9.45
N THR A 139 1.21 4.38 10.07
CA THR A 139 2.19 5.15 10.84
C THR A 139 3.60 4.76 10.40
N LYS A 140 4.56 5.67 10.62
CA LYS A 140 5.97 5.38 10.33
C LYS A 140 6.46 4.16 11.12
N GLU A 141 6.04 4.02 12.38
CA GLU A 141 6.39 2.89 13.23
C GLU A 141 5.82 1.56 12.70
N ASN A 142 4.58 1.55 12.21
CA ASN A 142 3.95 0.33 11.70
C ASN A 142 4.59 -0.18 10.40
N ILE A 143 5.06 0.74 9.54
CA ILE A 143 5.74 0.40 8.28
C ILE A 143 7.23 0.09 8.54
N ASP A 144 7.92 0.96 9.26
CA ASP A 144 9.37 0.91 9.51
C ASP A 144 9.67 0.56 10.98
N LYS A 145 9.21 -0.62 11.42
CA LYS A 145 9.38 -1.11 12.80
C LYS A 145 10.83 -1.08 13.29
N ASP A 146 11.79 -1.29 12.39
CA ASP A 146 13.23 -1.31 12.71
C ASP A 146 13.89 0.08 12.62
N SER A 147 13.11 1.11 12.25
CA SER A 147 13.59 2.49 12.05
C SER A 147 14.82 2.57 11.14
N VAL A 148 14.76 1.88 9.98
CA VAL A 148 15.85 1.81 9.01
C VAL A 148 15.63 2.71 7.81
N PHE A 149 14.41 3.16 7.53
CA PHE A 149 14.07 3.87 6.29
C PHE A 149 14.86 5.17 6.13
N ASP A 150 14.93 6.01 7.17
CA ASP A 150 15.70 7.26 7.10
C ASP A 150 17.19 7.03 6.83
N LYS A 151 17.74 5.89 7.31
CA LYS A 151 19.13 5.52 7.03
C LYS A 151 19.31 5.14 5.55
N LEU A 152 18.32 4.48 4.97
CA LEU A 152 18.32 4.12 3.55
C LEU A 152 18.18 5.37 2.67
N ILE A 153 17.27 6.29 3.01
CA ILE A 153 17.14 7.58 2.32
C ILE A 153 18.44 8.38 2.38
N ASN A 154 19.08 8.47 3.55
CA ASN A 154 20.37 9.16 3.67
C ASN A 154 21.50 8.52 2.84
N ARG A 155 21.42 7.21 2.59
CA ARG A 155 22.45 6.47 1.85
C ARG A 155 22.21 6.43 0.35
N PHE A 156 20.97 6.30 -0.08
CA PHE A 156 20.58 6.00 -1.46
C PHE A 156 19.71 7.08 -2.11
N GLY A 157 19.28 8.09 -1.35
CA GLY A 157 18.34 9.11 -1.80
C GLY A 157 16.89 8.70 -1.65
N THR A 158 15.99 9.60 -2.07
CA THR A 158 14.55 9.37 -2.09
C THR A 158 14.16 8.31 -3.13
N LEU A 159 13.01 7.66 -2.91
CA LEU A 159 12.41 6.77 -3.91
C LEU A 159 11.54 7.58 -4.88
N ASP A 160 11.66 7.29 -6.17
CA ASP A 160 10.76 7.73 -7.23
C ASP A 160 9.52 6.83 -7.31
N GLU A 161 8.58 7.16 -8.20
CA GLU A 161 7.36 6.38 -8.41
C GLU A 161 7.71 4.92 -8.81
N ASN A 162 7.23 3.96 -8.02
CA ASN A 162 7.46 2.50 -8.16
C ASN A 162 8.84 1.97 -7.73
N GLU A 163 9.73 2.79 -7.18
CA GLU A 163 10.98 2.30 -6.61
C GLU A 163 10.78 1.80 -5.18
N ILE A 164 11.51 0.76 -4.80
CA ILE A 164 11.49 0.20 -3.43
C ILE A 164 12.89 -0.14 -2.95
N PHE A 165 13.04 -0.22 -1.62
CA PHE A 165 14.19 -0.83 -0.99
C PHE A 165 13.95 -2.33 -0.80
N CYS A 166 14.76 -3.15 -1.49
CA CYS A 166 14.79 -4.59 -1.29
C CYS A 166 15.96 -4.98 -0.38
N PHE A 167 15.74 -5.94 0.51
CA PHE A 167 16.77 -6.47 1.40
C PHE A 167 17.32 -7.80 0.88
N GLU A 168 18.64 -7.92 0.80
CA GLU A 168 19.33 -9.15 0.42
C GLU A 168 19.77 -9.98 1.66
N PRO A 169 19.93 -11.32 1.50
CA PRO A 169 19.67 -12.08 0.28
C PRO A 169 18.16 -12.26 0.05
N MET A 170 17.71 -12.11 -1.20
CA MET A 170 16.39 -12.63 -1.59
C MET A 170 16.37 -14.12 -1.24
N ILE A 171 15.24 -14.63 -0.77
CA ILE A 171 15.07 -15.99 -0.20
C ILE A 171 15.53 -17.14 -1.15
N SER A 172 15.85 -16.85 -2.41
CA SER A 172 16.53 -17.78 -3.33
C SER A 172 17.99 -18.10 -2.96
N GLU A 173 18.65 -17.33 -2.09
CA GLU A 173 20.03 -17.57 -1.65
C GLU A 173 20.10 -18.00 -0.18
N VAL A 174 19.92 -19.30 0.03
CA VAL A 174 20.03 -19.99 1.32
C VAL A 174 21.45 -19.87 1.89
N ASN A 175 21.65 -19.05 2.92
CA ASN A 175 22.30 -19.42 4.19
C ASN A 175 22.46 -18.21 5.13
N CYS A 176 21.86 -18.31 6.32
CA CYS A 176 21.89 -17.33 7.39
C CYS A 176 23.31 -16.90 7.80
N SER A 177 23.66 -15.64 7.55
CA SER A 177 24.39 -14.77 8.50
C SER A 177 24.31 -13.31 8.08
N LYS A 178 23.63 -12.49 8.91
CA LYS A 178 23.68 -11.01 9.00
C LYS A 178 24.39 -10.27 7.86
N PHE A 179 23.67 -9.90 6.80
CA PHE A 179 23.98 -8.73 5.98
C PHE A 179 22.68 -8.20 5.40
N LEU A 180 22.14 -7.10 5.92
CA LEU A 180 21.08 -6.33 5.22
C LEU A 180 21.78 -5.43 4.20
N SER A 181 22.07 -5.94 3.00
CA SER A 181 22.32 -5.04 1.87
C SER A 181 20.98 -4.63 1.29
N ALA A 182 20.57 -3.38 1.56
CA ALA A 182 19.48 -2.77 0.83
C ALA A 182 20.00 -2.24 -0.51
N LYS A 183 19.26 -2.47 -1.59
CA LYS A 183 19.50 -1.85 -2.89
C LYS A 183 18.23 -1.12 -3.33
N LYS A 184 18.44 -0.06 -4.11
CA LYS A 184 17.40 0.70 -4.77
C LYS A 184 17.13 0.00 -6.11
N ASN A 185 15.91 -0.51 -6.29
CA ASN A 185 15.46 -1.20 -7.50
C ASN A 185 14.34 -0.41 -8.18
#